data_AF-A0A2K8PJP8-F1
#
_entry.id   AF-A0A2K8PJP8-F1
#
_cell.length_a   1.000
_cell.length_b   1.000
_cell.length_c   1.000
_cell.angle_alpha   90.00
_cell.angle_beta   90.00
_cell.angle_gamma   90.00
#
_symmetry.space_group_name_H-M   'P 1'
#
loop_
_entity.id
_entity.type
_entity.pdbx_description
1 polymer ?
#
loop_
_entity_poly.entity_id
_entity_poly.type
_entity_poly.pdbx_seq_one_letter_code
_entity_poly.pdbx_strand_id
1 'polypeptide(L)'
;MSALRAARIAAAAVIPGELLLAVCPAAGVRLPGGLPPAAELLVCAVLLLQAWVLRSLYAAARARGLTPREARRDAVRAAVPESVRRLLLHELRAIASLGRWTVRRTHGVRPGDLAAAYTGPQTAMMYGLLFVSVIETVGLAVLIPWPAVHRVLLVLDVYGVLLVLALHAACVTRPHGCGPTGPCGSATEPCSTWPSRRTRWPRYGWSGATPRAGSSPSPRTGCST
;
A
#
# COMPACT_ATOMS: atom_id res chain seq x y z
N MET A 1 14.66 -5.64 -27.89
CA MET A 1 13.96 -5.48 -26.60
C MET A 1 14.08 -6.79 -25.80
N SER A 2 14.29 -6.77 -24.48
CA SER A 2 14.30 -8.02 -23.70
C SER A 2 12.88 -8.63 -23.66
N ALA A 3 12.77 -9.95 -23.71
CA ALA A 3 11.48 -10.67 -23.69
C ALA A 3 10.58 -10.23 -22.50
N LEU A 4 11.20 -9.90 -21.36
CA LEU A 4 10.54 -9.33 -20.19
C LEU A 4 9.88 -7.96 -20.44
N ARG A 5 10.55 -7.07 -21.17
CA ARG A 5 9.97 -5.75 -21.51
C ARG A 5 8.82 -5.89 -22.49
N ALA A 6 8.96 -6.75 -23.50
CA ALA A 6 7.88 -7.04 -24.44
C ALA A 6 6.65 -7.63 -23.73
N ALA A 7 6.84 -8.62 -22.85
CA ALA A 7 5.76 -9.20 -22.07
C ALA A 7 5.06 -8.18 -21.15
N ARG A 8 5.81 -7.26 -20.54
CA ARG A 8 5.24 -6.19 -19.70
C ARG A 8 4.42 -5.18 -20.51
N ILE A 9 4.93 -4.75 -21.66
CA ILE A 9 4.22 -3.81 -22.52
C ILE A 9 2.95 -4.45 -23.07
N ALA A 10 3.03 -5.71 -23.51
CA ALA A 10 1.86 -6.48 -23.94
C ALA A 10 0.81 -6.58 -22.82
N ALA A 11 1.22 -6.88 -21.59
CA ALA A 11 0.32 -6.92 -20.44
C ALA A 11 -0.34 -5.56 -20.17
N ALA A 12 0.44 -4.48 -20.18
CA ALA A 12 -0.05 -3.13 -19.91
C ALA A 12 -1.02 -2.63 -20.99
N ALA A 13 -0.88 -3.09 -22.23
CA ALA A 13 -1.76 -2.73 -23.35
C ALA A 13 -3.03 -3.58 -23.43
N VAL A 14 -2.97 -4.86 -23.05
CA VAL A 14 -4.12 -5.77 -23.07
C VAL A 14 -5.17 -5.39 -22.03
N ILE A 15 -4.75 -4.97 -20.83
CA ILE A 15 -5.68 -4.60 -19.75
C ILE A 15 -6.68 -3.50 -20.16
N PRO A 16 -6.27 -2.34 -20.70
CA PRO A 16 -7.22 -1.32 -21.15
C PRO A 16 -8.06 -1.80 -22.34
N GLY A 17 -7.50 -2.62 -23.25
CA GLY A 17 -8.24 -3.18 -24.38
C GLY A 17 -9.41 -4.09 -23.96
N GLU A 18 -9.15 -4.99 -23.02
CA GLU A 18 -10.17 -5.85 -22.40
C GLU A 18 -11.21 -5.04 -21.63
N LEU A 19 -10.77 -4.02 -20.87
CA LEU A 19 -11.68 -3.15 -20.14
C LEU A 19 -12.63 -2.42 -21.09
N LEU A 20 -12.11 -1.89 -22.21
CA LEU A 20 -12.92 -1.29 -23.25
C LEU A 20 -13.90 -2.30 -23.86
N LEU A 21 -13.44 -3.51 -24.19
CA LEU A 21 -14.29 -4.57 -24.75
C LEU A 21 -15.39 -5.02 -23.78
N ALA A 22 -15.15 -5.02 -22.47
CA ALA A 22 -16.17 -5.28 -21.45
C ALA A 22 -17.17 -4.12 -21.31
N VAL A 23 -16.70 -2.87 -21.44
CA VAL A 23 -17.51 -1.65 -21.31
C VAL A 23 -18.36 -1.36 -22.56
N CYS A 24 -17.92 -1.74 -23.77
CA CYS A 24 -18.66 -1.54 -25.01
C CYS A 24 -20.08 -2.15 -25.02
N PRO A 25 -20.28 -3.46 -24.74
CA PRO A 25 -21.61 -4.07 -24.71
C PRO A 25 -22.45 -3.53 -23.54
N ALA A 26 -21.78 -3.16 -22.45
CA ALA A 26 -22.36 -2.45 -21.32
C ALA A 26 -22.92 -1.06 -21.69
N ALA A 27 -22.31 -0.37 -22.66
CA ALA A 27 -22.79 0.89 -23.25
C ALA A 27 -23.79 0.70 -24.40
N GLY A 28 -24.27 -0.53 -24.64
CA GLY A 28 -25.21 -0.85 -25.72
C GLY A 28 -24.55 -1.05 -27.11
N VAL A 29 -23.22 -0.96 -27.20
CA VAL A 29 -22.49 -1.20 -28.45
C VAL A 29 -22.47 -2.70 -28.74
N ARG A 30 -23.08 -3.11 -29.85
CA ARG A 30 -23.01 -4.49 -30.33
C ARG A 30 -21.60 -4.74 -30.87
N LEU A 31 -20.85 -5.62 -30.20
CA LEU A 31 -19.56 -6.09 -30.70
C LEU A 31 -19.81 -7.08 -31.86
N PRO A 32 -19.12 -6.97 -33.00
CA PRO A 32 -19.11 -8.03 -34.01
C PRO A 32 -18.66 -9.35 -33.38
N GLY A 33 -19.32 -10.45 -33.74
CA GLY A 33 -19.22 -11.73 -33.01
C GLY A 33 -17.83 -12.35 -32.90
N GLY A 34 -16.87 -11.93 -33.73
CA GLY A 34 -15.49 -12.40 -33.67
C GLY A 34 -14.59 -11.66 -32.67
N LEU A 35 -14.97 -10.47 -32.19
CA LEU A 35 -14.13 -9.68 -31.29
C LEU A 35 -13.93 -10.32 -29.89
N PRO A 36 -14.99 -10.79 -29.19
CA PRO A 36 -14.82 -11.40 -27.87
C PRO A 36 -13.87 -12.61 -27.84
N PRO A 37 -14.02 -13.64 -28.71
CA PRO A 37 -13.11 -14.79 -28.69
C PRO A 37 -11.69 -14.41 -29.13
N ALA A 38 -11.52 -13.42 -30.01
CA ALA A 38 -10.20 -12.93 -30.40
C ALA A 38 -9.48 -12.24 -29.22
N ALA A 39 -10.21 -11.49 -28.40
CA ALA A 39 -9.69 -10.85 -27.20
C ALA A 39 -9.29 -11.89 -26.14
N GLU A 40 -10.16 -12.88 -25.89
CA GLU A 40 -9.87 -14.00 -24.99
C GLU A 40 -8.62 -14.78 -25.42
N LEU A 41 -8.48 -15.07 -26.72
CA LEU A 41 -7.29 -15.70 -27.29
C LEU A 41 -6.04 -14.83 -27.13
N LEU A 42 -6.15 -13.51 -27.32
CA LEU A 42 -5.06 -12.57 -27.10
C LEU A 42 -4.61 -12.57 -25.63
N VAL A 43 -5.56 -12.53 -24.69
CA VAL A 43 -5.29 -12.64 -23.24
C VAL A 43 -4.59 -13.97 -22.95
N CYS A 44 -5.10 -15.08 -23.47
CA CYS A 44 -4.48 -16.39 -23.30
C CYS A 44 -3.05 -16.42 -23.85
N ALA A 45 -2.81 -15.87 -25.04
CA ALA A 45 -1.48 -15.76 -25.63
C ALA A 45 -0.53 -14.92 -24.78
N VAL A 46 -1.00 -13.79 -24.23
CA VAL A 46 -0.20 -12.95 -23.32
C VAL A 46 0.11 -13.68 -22.00
N LEU A 47 -0.87 -14.39 -21.42
CA LEU A 47 -0.66 -15.20 -20.21
C LEU A 47 0.33 -16.34 -20.43
N LEU A 48 0.25 -17.03 -21.58
CA LEU A 48 1.19 -18.07 -21.97
C LEU A 48 2.61 -17.50 -22.15
N LEU A 49 2.74 -16.34 -22.80
CA LEU A 49 4.03 -15.64 -22.94
C LEU A 49 4.61 -15.29 -21.56
N GLN A 50 3.80 -14.77 -20.64
CA GLN A 50 4.24 -14.44 -19.28
C GLN A 50 4.68 -15.69 -18.50
N ALA A 51 3.88 -16.77 -18.57
CA ALA A 51 4.18 -18.04 -17.92
C ALA A 51 5.48 -18.64 -18.49
N TRP A 52 5.69 -18.54 -19.80
CA TRP A 52 6.91 -18.98 -20.47
C TRP A 52 8.13 -18.18 -20.02
N VAL A 53 8.04 -16.84 -19.95
CA VAL A 53 9.13 -15.99 -19.45
C VAL A 53 9.44 -16.27 -17.98
N LEU A 54 8.42 -16.47 -17.14
CA LEU A 54 8.62 -16.87 -15.74
C LEU A 54 9.29 -18.25 -15.62
N ARG A 55 8.85 -19.21 -16.43
CA ARG A 55 9.43 -20.56 -16.47
C ARG A 55 10.87 -20.54 -16.97
N SER A 56 11.20 -19.72 -17.96
CA SER A 56 12.57 -19.61 -18.49
C SER A 56 13.53 -19.00 -17.46
N LEU A 57 13.07 -17.98 -16.72
CA LEU A 57 13.83 -17.40 -15.61
C LEU A 57 14.02 -18.38 -14.45
N TYR A 58 12.96 -19.12 -14.10
CA TYR A 58 13.03 -20.16 -13.09
C TYR A 58 13.98 -21.29 -13.49
N ALA A 59 13.91 -21.77 -14.72
CA ALA A 59 14.79 -22.81 -15.25
C ALA A 59 16.25 -22.33 -15.26
N ALA A 60 16.51 -21.09 -15.68
CA ALA A 60 17.84 -20.50 -15.63
C ALA A 60 18.36 -20.36 -14.20
N ALA A 61 17.51 -19.99 -13.23
CA ALA A 61 17.87 -19.93 -11.81
C ALA A 61 18.15 -21.30 -11.21
N ARG A 62 17.41 -22.34 -11.61
CA ARG A 62 17.65 -23.73 -11.21
C ARG A 62 18.93 -24.30 -11.82
N ALA A 63 19.24 -23.94 -13.07
CA ALA A 63 20.52 -24.28 -13.69
C ALA A 63 21.72 -23.65 -12.98
N ARG A 64 21.53 -22.50 -12.32
CA ARG A 64 22.52 -21.88 -11.42
C ARG A 64 22.64 -22.53 -10.04
N GLY A 65 21.88 -23.59 -9.76
CA GLY A 65 21.94 -24.32 -8.47
C GLY A 65 21.14 -23.69 -7.32
N LEU A 66 20.36 -22.62 -7.57
CA LEU A 66 19.55 -21.99 -6.52
C LEU A 66 18.47 -22.93 -5.98
N THR A 67 18.14 -22.83 -4.70
CA THR A 67 17.04 -23.60 -4.11
C THR A 67 15.70 -23.23 -4.79
N PRO A 68 14.68 -24.12 -4.80
CA PRO A 68 13.40 -23.84 -5.47
C PRO A 68 12.72 -22.54 -5.01
N ARG A 69 12.85 -22.21 -3.71
CA ARG A 69 12.28 -20.99 -3.12
C ARG A 69 13.02 -19.74 -3.58
N GLU A 70 14.35 -19.80 -3.66
CA GLU A 70 15.18 -18.68 -4.11
C GLU A 70 15.02 -18.43 -5.60
N ALA A 71 15.00 -19.49 -6.41
CA ALA A 71 14.76 -19.41 -7.85
C ALA A 71 13.41 -18.76 -8.17
N ARG A 72 12.35 -19.09 -7.41
CA ARG A 72 11.03 -18.45 -7.56
C ARG A 72 11.08 -16.97 -7.17
N ARG A 73 11.76 -16.61 -6.08
CA ARG A 73 11.91 -15.21 -5.63
C ARG A 73 12.70 -14.38 -6.65
N ASP A 74 13.74 -14.94 -7.22
CA ASP A 74 14.57 -14.32 -8.25
C ASP A 74 13.77 -14.05 -9.53
N ALA A 75 13.05 -15.06 -10.03
CA ALA A 75 12.17 -14.93 -11.19
C ALA A 75 11.09 -13.86 -10.98
N VAL A 76 10.45 -13.81 -9.80
CA VAL A 76 9.45 -12.79 -9.47
C VAL A 76 10.07 -11.39 -9.39
N ARG A 77 11.26 -11.24 -8.80
CA ARG A 77 11.96 -9.95 -8.72
C ARG A 77 12.35 -9.42 -10.10
N ALA A 78 12.74 -10.31 -11.01
CA ALA A 78 13.05 -9.97 -12.39
C ALA A 78 11.78 -9.62 -13.21
N ALA A 79 10.67 -10.34 -12.98
CA ALA A 79 9.42 -10.17 -13.72
C ALA A 79 8.57 -8.98 -13.23
N VAL A 80 8.56 -8.69 -11.93
CA VAL A 80 7.68 -7.68 -11.31
C VAL A 80 8.48 -6.46 -10.84
N PRO A 81 8.12 -5.23 -11.29
CA PRO A 81 8.74 -4.00 -10.79
C PRO A 81 8.64 -3.86 -9.27
N GLU A 82 9.62 -3.18 -8.66
CA GLU A 82 9.63 -2.94 -7.20
C GLU A 82 8.35 -2.24 -6.73
N SER A 83 7.84 -1.26 -7.49
CA SER A 83 6.62 -0.51 -7.15
C SER A 83 5.40 -1.42 -7.03
N VAL A 84 5.20 -2.33 -8.00
CA VAL A 84 4.08 -3.28 -8.01
C VAL A 84 4.22 -4.26 -6.85
N ARG A 85 5.44 -4.73 -6.56
CA ARG A 85 5.68 -5.61 -5.42
C ARG A 85 5.36 -4.92 -4.09
N ARG A 86 5.74 -3.64 -3.93
CA ARG A 86 5.40 -2.87 -2.72
C ARG A 86 3.90 -2.68 -2.56
N LEU A 87 3.21 -2.38 -3.66
CA LEU A 87 1.75 -2.27 -3.66
C LEU A 87 1.08 -3.59 -3.27
N LEU A 88 1.47 -4.70 -3.89
CA LEU A 88 0.94 -6.03 -3.56
C LEU A 88 1.22 -6.40 -2.10
N LEU A 89 2.41 -6.09 -1.58
CA LEU A 89 2.73 -6.33 -0.18
C LEU A 89 1.89 -5.45 0.76
N HIS A 90 1.58 -4.23 0.36
CA HIS A 90 0.69 -3.35 1.11
C HIS A 90 -0.72 -3.94 1.18
N GLU A 91 -1.26 -4.35 0.03
CA GLU A 91 -2.58 -5.01 -0.07
C GLU A 91 -2.66 -6.30 0.74
N LEU A 92 -1.67 -7.20 0.60
CA LEU A 92 -1.63 -8.44 1.37
C LEU A 92 -1.54 -8.19 2.87
N ARG A 93 -0.82 -7.14 3.31
CA ARG A 93 -0.76 -6.76 4.72
C ARG A 93 -2.10 -6.22 5.21
N ALA A 94 -2.78 -5.42 4.39
CA ALA A 94 -4.10 -4.86 4.67
C ALA A 94 -5.15 -5.98 4.81
N ILE A 95 -5.17 -6.94 3.88
CA ILE A 95 -6.05 -8.11 3.94
C ILE A 95 -5.71 -8.99 5.15
N ALA A 96 -4.41 -9.19 5.44
CA ALA A 96 -4.00 -9.96 6.60
C ALA A 96 -4.37 -9.28 7.93
N SER A 97 -4.36 -7.94 8.01
CA SER A 97 -4.90 -7.23 9.19
C SER A 97 -6.41 -7.35 9.29
N LEU A 98 -7.12 -7.27 8.16
CA LEU A 98 -8.56 -7.48 8.11
C LEU A 98 -8.93 -8.89 8.61
N GLY A 99 -8.25 -9.93 8.11
CA GLY A 99 -8.44 -11.31 8.56
C GLY A 99 -8.12 -11.54 10.04
N ARG A 100 -7.10 -10.85 10.58
CA ARG A 100 -6.83 -10.90 12.02
C ARG A 100 -7.90 -10.22 12.85
N TRP A 101 -8.45 -9.09 12.37
CA TRP A 101 -9.53 -8.37 13.02
C TRP A 101 -10.84 -9.14 13.00
N THR A 102 -11.20 -9.79 11.88
CA THR A 102 -12.41 -10.64 11.79
C THR A 102 -12.33 -11.85 12.71
N VAL A 103 -11.15 -12.45 12.88
CA VAL A 103 -10.92 -13.56 13.85
C VAL A 103 -10.65 -13.04 15.28
N ARG A 104 -10.82 -11.73 15.53
CA ARG A 104 -10.60 -11.06 16.83
C ARG A 104 -9.21 -11.31 17.45
N ARG A 105 -8.19 -11.60 16.64
CA ARG A 105 -6.82 -11.81 17.08
C ARG A 105 -6.03 -10.49 17.02
N THR A 106 -5.98 -9.77 18.13
CA THR A 106 -5.11 -8.59 18.28
C THR A 106 -3.65 -9.03 18.48
N HIS A 107 -2.69 -8.31 17.90
CA HIS A 107 -1.29 -8.48 18.33
C HIS A 107 -1.22 -8.04 19.79
N GLY A 108 -0.79 -8.96 20.66
CA GLY A 108 -0.76 -8.76 22.09
C GLY A 108 -0.01 -7.48 22.45
N VAL A 109 -0.75 -6.53 23.02
CA VAL A 109 -0.16 -5.41 23.75
C VAL A 109 0.56 -6.04 24.94
N ARG A 110 1.85 -5.72 25.12
CA ARG A 110 2.63 -6.22 26.26
C ARG A 110 1.94 -5.74 27.55
N PRO A 111 1.85 -6.56 28.63
CA PRO A 111 1.23 -6.12 29.87
C PRO A 111 1.95 -4.85 30.37
N GLY A 112 1.24 -3.71 30.42
CA GLY A 112 1.78 -2.43 30.91
C GLY A 112 1.87 -1.29 29.89
N ASP A 113 1.61 -1.51 28.59
CA ASP A 113 1.53 -0.41 27.63
C ASP A 113 0.12 0.22 27.64
N LEU A 114 0.07 1.53 27.93
CA LEU A 114 -1.14 2.32 27.75
C LEU A 114 -1.36 2.50 26.25
N ALA A 115 -2.40 1.86 25.71
CA ALA A 115 -2.86 2.14 24.37
C ALA A 115 -3.31 3.61 24.33
N ALA A 116 -2.50 4.48 23.71
CA ALA A 116 -2.89 5.86 23.47
C ALA A 116 -4.16 5.83 22.61
N ALA A 117 -5.31 6.08 23.24
CA ALA A 117 -6.61 6.07 22.62
C ALA A 117 -6.82 7.33 21.77
N TYR A 118 -6.05 7.44 20.67
CA TYR A 118 -6.43 8.28 19.53
C TYR A 118 -7.55 7.62 18.69
N THR A 119 -8.14 6.54 19.22
CA THR A 119 -9.05 5.65 18.52
C THR A 119 -10.46 6.22 18.40
N GLY A 120 -10.91 7.11 19.29
CA GLY A 120 -12.27 7.68 19.24
C GLY A 120 -12.55 8.47 17.96
N PRO A 121 -11.87 9.61 17.73
CA PRO A 121 -12.08 10.44 16.54
C PRO A 121 -11.76 9.70 15.24
N GLN A 122 -10.72 8.86 15.23
CA GLN A 122 -10.33 8.09 14.07
C GLN A 122 -11.36 7.01 13.70
N THR A 123 -11.92 6.32 14.69
CA THR A 123 -12.95 5.30 14.45
C THR A 123 -14.24 5.96 13.95
N ALA A 124 -14.63 7.10 14.52
CA ALA A 124 -15.76 7.88 14.04
C ALA A 124 -15.57 8.31 12.57
N MET A 125 -14.38 8.77 12.19
CA MET A 125 -14.06 9.12 10.80
C MET A 125 -14.16 7.91 9.86
N MET A 126 -13.64 6.74 10.26
CA MET A 126 -13.70 5.52 9.43
C MET A 126 -15.14 5.03 9.23
N TYR A 127 -15.97 5.05 10.28
CA TYR A 127 -17.39 4.73 10.16
C TYR A 127 -18.18 5.77 9.36
N GLY A 128 -17.82 7.06 9.49
CA GLY A 128 -18.39 8.12 8.66
C GLY A 128 -18.09 7.90 7.18
N LEU A 129 -16.86 7.54 6.82
CA LEU A 129 -16.48 7.23 5.45
C LEU A 129 -17.23 6.00 4.90
N LEU A 130 -17.35 4.94 5.71
CA LEU A 130 -18.15 3.75 5.36
C LEU A 130 -19.61 4.11 5.10
N PHE A 131 -20.20 4.94 5.97
CA PHE A 131 -21.58 5.39 5.84
C PHE A 131 -21.80 6.20 4.56
N VAL A 132 -20.90 7.15 4.28
CA VAL A 132 -20.95 7.96 3.05
C VAL A 132 -20.80 7.08 1.81
N SER A 133 -19.92 6.07 1.83
CA SER A 133 -19.74 5.13 0.71
C SER A 133 -21.03 4.34 0.41
N VAL A 134 -21.73 3.86 1.45
CA VAL A 134 -23.02 3.18 1.29
C VAL A 134 -24.08 4.12 0.70
N ILE A 135 -24.16 5.35 1.19
CA ILE A 135 -25.09 6.36 0.63
C ILE A 135 -24.74 6.68 -0.81
N GLU A 136 -23.46 6.83 -1.12
CA GLU A 136 -22.98 7.09 -2.47
C GLU A 136 -23.38 5.94 -3.41
N THR A 137 -23.25 4.68 -3.01
CA THR A 137 -23.72 3.53 -3.79
C THR A 137 -25.22 3.57 -4.05
N VAL A 138 -26.04 3.88 -3.03
CA VAL A 138 -27.49 4.02 -3.20
C VAL A 138 -27.81 5.19 -4.13
N GLY A 139 -27.14 6.34 -3.95
CA GLY A 139 -27.32 7.52 -4.77
C GLY A 139 -26.95 7.28 -6.23
N LEU A 140 -25.82 6.62 -6.49
CA LEU A 140 -25.38 6.22 -7.83
C LEU A 140 -26.32 5.19 -8.46
N ALA A 141 -26.90 4.28 -7.65
CA ALA A 141 -27.91 3.33 -8.12
C ALA A 141 -29.19 4.01 -8.62
N VAL A 142 -29.63 5.08 -7.93
CA VAL A 142 -30.81 5.85 -8.31
C VAL A 142 -30.52 6.80 -9.48
N LEU A 143 -29.34 7.42 -9.48
CA LEU A 143 -28.97 8.45 -10.46
C LEU A 143 -28.61 7.86 -11.83
N ILE A 144 -28.02 6.66 -11.88
CA ILE A 144 -27.45 6.09 -13.10
C ILE A 144 -28.37 4.99 -13.64
N PRO A 145 -29.09 5.23 -14.76
CA PRO A 145 -30.04 4.27 -15.31
C PRO A 145 -29.36 3.09 -16.06
N TRP A 146 -28.04 3.13 -16.19
CA TRP A 146 -27.26 2.18 -16.99
C TRP A 146 -26.83 0.98 -16.12
N PRO A 147 -27.41 -0.23 -16.31
CA PRO A 147 -27.19 -1.35 -15.40
C PRO A 147 -25.73 -1.83 -15.36
N ALA A 148 -24.97 -1.59 -16.42
CA ALA A 148 -23.56 -1.94 -16.43
C ALA A 148 -22.69 -0.97 -15.61
N VAL A 149 -22.93 0.33 -15.71
CA VAL A 149 -22.24 1.34 -14.90
C VAL A 149 -22.54 1.08 -13.43
N HIS A 150 -23.77 0.74 -13.11
CA HIS A 150 -24.17 0.33 -11.76
C HIS A 150 -23.33 -0.85 -11.24
N ARG A 151 -23.13 -1.91 -12.03
CA ARG A 151 -22.28 -3.06 -11.63
C ARG A 151 -20.82 -2.66 -11.40
N VAL A 152 -20.26 -1.83 -12.28
CA VAL A 152 -18.86 -1.37 -12.15
C VAL A 152 -18.69 -0.54 -10.87
N LEU A 153 -19.61 0.40 -10.63
CA LEU A 153 -19.58 1.23 -9.43
C LEU A 153 -19.80 0.39 -8.17
N LEU A 154 -20.68 -0.60 -8.19
CA LEU A 154 -20.88 -1.52 -7.08
C LEU A 154 -19.61 -2.29 -6.74
N VAL A 155 -18.88 -2.80 -7.75
CA VAL A 155 -17.60 -3.49 -7.53
C VAL A 155 -16.56 -2.53 -6.93
N LEU A 156 -16.48 -1.31 -7.46
CA LEU A 156 -15.52 -0.31 -6.99
C LEU A 156 -15.84 0.13 -5.55
N ASP A 157 -17.10 0.34 -5.21
CA ASP A 157 -17.53 0.71 -3.87
C ASP A 157 -17.30 -0.41 -2.86
N VAL A 158 -17.65 -1.66 -3.20
CA VAL A 158 -17.34 -2.83 -2.36
C VAL A 158 -15.83 -2.93 -2.11
N TYR A 159 -15.00 -2.70 -3.13
CA TYR A 159 -13.55 -2.68 -2.97
C TYR A 159 -13.07 -1.52 -2.08
N GLY A 160 -13.65 -0.32 -2.24
CA GLY A 160 -13.38 0.84 -1.38
C GLY A 160 -13.73 0.57 0.08
N VAL A 161 -14.91 0.00 0.34
CA VAL A 161 -15.36 -0.44 1.68
C VAL A 161 -14.37 -1.44 2.30
N LEU A 162 -13.94 -2.44 1.53
CA LEU A 162 -12.94 -3.40 2.00
C LEU A 162 -11.60 -2.73 2.34
N LEU A 163 -11.15 -1.75 1.55
CA LEU A 163 -9.94 -0.99 1.83
C LEU A 163 -10.05 -0.16 3.12
N VAL A 164 -11.17 0.53 3.32
CA VAL A 164 -11.43 1.32 4.55
C VAL A 164 -11.44 0.41 5.78
N LEU A 165 -12.09 -0.75 5.70
CA LEU A 165 -12.09 -1.75 6.76
C LEU A 165 -10.69 -2.30 7.04
N ALA A 166 -9.92 -2.60 5.99
CA ALA A 166 -8.55 -3.10 6.13
C ALA A 166 -7.61 -2.06 6.77
N LEU A 167 -7.79 -0.78 6.42
CA LEU A 167 -7.09 0.34 7.04
C LEU A 167 -7.46 0.48 8.52
N HIS A 168 -8.75 0.48 8.85
CA HIS A 168 -9.20 0.52 10.23
C HIS A 168 -8.64 -0.65 11.05
N ALA A 169 -8.69 -1.87 10.49
CA ALA A 169 -8.12 -3.07 11.11
C ALA A 169 -6.60 -2.94 11.32
N ALA A 170 -5.87 -2.32 10.39
CA ALA A 170 -4.44 -2.08 10.55
C ALA A 170 -4.15 -1.11 11.71
N CYS A 171 -4.95 -0.06 11.86
CA CYS A 171 -4.84 0.90 12.96
C CYS A 171 -5.18 0.27 14.33
N VAL A 172 -6.19 -0.59 14.39
CA VAL A 172 -6.60 -1.27 15.64
C VAL A 172 -5.63 -2.39 16.03
N THR A 173 -5.08 -3.12 15.05
CA THR A 173 -4.20 -4.27 15.33
C THR A 173 -2.75 -3.89 15.66
N ARG A 174 -2.33 -2.64 15.41
CA ARG A 174 -0.99 -2.11 15.73
C ARG A 174 -1.08 -0.76 16.46
N PRO A 175 -1.48 -0.73 17.74
CA PRO A 175 -1.40 0.50 18.52
C PRO A 175 0.05 0.97 18.54
N HIS A 176 0.29 2.24 18.20
CA HIS A 176 1.60 2.86 18.34
C HIS A 176 1.81 3.10 19.84
N GLY A 177 2.40 2.12 20.53
CA GLY A 177 2.67 2.21 21.95
C GLY A 177 3.71 3.29 22.22
N CYS A 178 3.35 4.32 22.97
CA CYS A 178 4.33 5.12 23.69
C CYS A 178 4.63 4.36 24.98
N GLY A 179 5.66 3.51 24.96
CA GLY A 179 6.18 2.90 26.19
C GLY A 179 6.81 3.95 27.10
N PRO A 180 7.10 3.63 28.37
CA PRO A 180 7.72 4.54 29.34
C PRO A 180 9.12 5.05 28.96
N THR A 181 9.71 4.54 27.88
CA THR A 181 10.98 5.01 27.28
C THR A 181 10.78 5.81 25.97
N GLY A 182 9.52 6.13 25.62
CA GLY A 182 9.19 7.06 24.54
C GLY A 182 9.36 8.52 24.99
N PRO A 183 9.48 9.49 24.05
CA PRO A 183 9.86 10.88 24.38
C PRO A 183 8.82 11.70 25.17
N CYS A 184 7.67 11.13 25.51
CA CYS A 184 6.59 11.82 26.21
C CYS A 184 6.33 11.15 27.57
N GLY A 185 7.07 11.62 28.58
CA GLY A 185 6.56 11.85 29.93
C GLY A 185 6.34 10.64 30.85
N SER A 186 7.42 10.13 31.45
CA SER A 186 7.35 9.73 32.86
C SER A 186 7.42 10.99 33.72
N ALA A 187 6.37 11.27 34.47
CA ALA A 187 6.15 12.48 35.27
C ALA A 187 7.04 12.60 36.52
N THR A 188 8.31 12.17 36.44
CA THR A 188 9.24 12.20 37.59
C THR A 188 10.62 12.80 37.28
N GLU A 189 10.87 13.27 36.05
CA GLU A 189 12.10 14.01 35.74
C GLU A 189 11.79 15.49 35.45
N PRO A 190 12.44 16.44 36.15
CA PRO A 190 12.32 17.86 35.81
C PRO A 190 12.80 18.09 34.38
N CYS A 191 11.97 18.78 33.61
CA CYS A 191 12.21 19.21 32.23
C CYS A 191 13.33 20.28 32.17
N SER A 192 14.57 19.89 32.51
CA SER A 192 15.73 20.78 32.43
C SER A 192 16.96 20.14 31.76
N THR A 193 16.90 18.86 31.41
CA THR A 193 18.03 18.15 30.78
C THR A 193 17.62 17.48 29.47
N TRP A 194 16.89 18.18 28.60
CA TRP A 194 16.88 17.82 27.19
C TRP A 194 18.18 18.34 26.57
N PRO A 195 19.15 17.48 26.20
CA PRO A 195 20.30 17.95 25.45
C PRO A 195 19.75 18.39 24.10
N SER A 196 19.96 19.65 23.75
CA SER A 196 19.75 20.18 22.41
C SER A 196 20.67 19.47 21.41
N ARG A 197 20.48 18.17 21.18
CA ARG A 197 20.90 17.52 19.95
C ARG A 197 20.03 18.13 18.87
N ARG A 198 20.49 19.26 18.35
CA ARG A 198 20.28 19.66 16.97
C ARG A 198 20.64 18.45 16.13
N THR A 199 19.67 17.58 15.89
CA THR A 199 19.71 16.64 14.79
C THR A 199 19.82 17.52 13.55
N ARG A 200 21.06 17.61 13.10
CA ARG A 200 21.45 18.16 11.82
C ARG A 200 20.68 17.35 10.78
N TRP A 201 19.51 17.86 10.39
CA TRP A 201 18.84 17.43 9.19
C TRP A 201 19.88 17.40 8.06
N PRO A 202 19.89 16.37 7.20
CA PRO A 202 20.71 16.40 6.00
C PRO A 202 20.30 17.65 5.23
N ARG A 203 21.16 18.67 5.22
CA ARG A 203 21.00 19.80 4.32
C ARG A 203 21.12 19.22 2.92
N TYR A 204 20.01 19.14 2.20
CA TYR A 204 20.07 19.14 0.75
C TYR A 204 20.88 20.36 0.35
N GLY A 205 22.04 20.14 -0.25
CA GLY A 205 22.99 21.17 -0.63
C GLY A 205 22.40 22.06 -1.70
N TRP A 206 21.76 23.16 -1.29
CA TRP A 206 21.57 24.32 -2.13
C TRP A 206 22.77 25.23 -1.91
N SER A 207 23.69 25.19 -2.86
CA SER A 207 24.90 26.00 -2.91
C SER A 207 24.52 27.45 -3.21
N GLY A 208 24.24 28.22 -2.16
CA GLY A 208 24.09 29.67 -2.19
C GLY A 208 24.98 30.29 -1.12
N ALA A 209 25.79 31.26 -1.52
CA ALA A 209 26.98 31.72 -0.82
C ALA A 209 26.74 32.64 0.41
N THR A 210 27.63 32.47 1.42
CA THR A 210 28.24 33.49 2.35
C THR A 210 27.41 34.29 3.37
N PRO A 211 28.01 34.91 4.44
CA PRO A 211 29.26 34.64 5.20
C PRO A 211 29.09 34.63 6.75
N ARG A 212 30.20 34.38 7.47
CA ARG A 212 30.41 34.31 8.94
C ARG A 212 30.28 35.65 9.70
N ALA A 213 29.86 35.57 10.97
CA ALA A 213 30.38 36.24 12.20
C ALA A 213 29.34 36.03 13.34
N GLY A 214 29.58 35.92 14.65
CA GLY A 214 30.73 35.86 15.57
C GLY A 214 30.24 35.13 16.86
N SER A 215 31.08 34.31 17.53
CA SER A 215 31.87 34.63 18.74
C SER A 215 31.10 34.82 20.08
N SER A 216 31.03 33.72 20.86
CA SER A 216 31.27 33.60 22.33
C SER A 216 30.31 34.25 23.36
N PRO A 217 30.37 33.94 24.70
CA PRO A 217 31.02 32.84 25.45
C PRO A 217 30.11 32.13 26.50
N SER A 218 30.66 31.07 27.11
CA SER A 218 30.17 30.25 28.23
C SER A 218 30.35 30.88 29.63
N PRO A 219 29.57 30.46 30.63
CA PRO A 219 30.05 30.29 32.02
C PRO A 219 29.87 28.83 32.49
N ARG A 220 30.94 28.11 32.84
CA ARG A 220 31.56 27.97 34.18
C ARG A 220 30.66 27.40 35.30
N THR A 221 30.86 26.10 35.55
CA THR A 221 31.13 25.43 36.83
C THR A 221 30.54 25.96 38.14
N GLY A 222 29.87 25.08 38.88
CA GLY A 222 29.64 25.20 40.32
C GLY A 222 28.88 24.00 40.90
N CYS A 223 29.60 22.95 41.30
CA CYS A 223 29.11 21.94 42.25
C CYS A 223 29.26 22.47 43.68
N SER A 224 28.26 22.26 44.52
CA SER A 224 28.45 22.15 45.97
C SER A 224 27.25 21.47 46.63
N THR A 225 27.56 20.33 47.28
CA THR A 225 26.93 19.65 48.43
C THR A 225 25.48 19.23 48.36
#